data_AF-A0A428PIK4-F1
#
_entry.id   AF-A0A428PIK4-F1
#
_cell.length_a   1.000
_cell.length_b   1.000
_cell.length_c   1.000
_cell.angle_alpha   90.00
_cell.angle_beta   90.00
_cell.angle_gamma   90.00
#
_symmetry.space_group_name_H-M   'P 1'
#
loop_
_entity.id
_entity.type
_entity.pdbx_description
1 polymer ?
#
loop_
_entity_poly.entity_id
_entity_poly.type
_entity_poly.pdbx_seq_one_letter_code
_entity_poly.pdbx_strand_id
1 'polypeptide(L)'
;MLTDIVVMPAEPFVSSSKLRFRGVADSLAEHHLEGSECCLIHADNPLSKTRGVYLNPRVRVGYNMAAYQAVHPEQEAWVSVWDIFSGLWINRLKRWTVVTFERWVVRRRIAKWEKEGLGRREPGEFCLINEMQVLVARGWAHV
;
A
#
# COMPACT_ATOMS: atom_id res chain seq x y z
N MET A 1 -2.81 1.22 12.33
CA MET A 1 -2.55 2.05 11.13
C MET A 1 -1.62 3.16 11.57
N LEU A 2 -0.67 3.64 10.76
CA LEU A 2 0.08 4.89 10.99
C LEU A 2 -0.22 5.76 9.79
N THR A 3 -0.84 6.92 9.99
CA THR A 3 -1.08 7.90 8.93
C THR A 3 0.20 8.69 8.76
N ASP A 4 1.11 8.17 7.94
CA ASP A 4 2.30 8.89 7.55
C ASP A 4 1.97 9.87 6.42
N ILE A 5 2.47 11.11 6.52
CA ILE A 5 2.35 12.07 5.42
C ILE A 5 3.41 11.76 4.37
N VAL A 6 2.91 11.46 3.18
CA VAL A 6 3.70 11.21 1.99
C VAL A 6 3.93 12.52 1.24
N VAL A 7 5.17 12.74 0.78
CA VAL A 7 5.55 13.82 -0.14
C VAL A 7 5.79 13.23 -1.51
N MET A 8 4.99 13.67 -2.48
CA MET A 8 5.06 13.29 -3.89
C MET A 8 4.58 14.45 -4.76
N PRO A 9 4.94 14.50 -6.06
CA PRO A 9 4.41 15.51 -6.96
C PRO A 9 2.88 15.51 -6.98
N ALA A 10 2.27 16.69 -6.79
CA ALA A 10 0.82 16.83 -6.71
C ALA A 10 0.15 16.89 -8.10
N GLU A 11 0.92 17.18 -9.16
CA GLU A 11 0.41 17.34 -10.54
C GLU A 11 -0.54 16.21 -10.98
N PRO A 12 -0.24 14.90 -10.76
CA PRO A 12 -1.15 13.82 -11.15
C PRO A 12 -2.50 13.86 -10.44
N PHE A 13 -2.65 14.58 -9.34
CA PHE A 13 -3.90 14.64 -8.56
C PHE A 13 -4.71 15.91 -8.86
N VAL A 14 -4.09 16.96 -9.41
CA VAL A 14 -4.71 18.28 -9.58
C VAL A 14 -4.78 18.75 -11.04
N SER A 15 -4.13 18.06 -11.98
CA SER A 15 -4.14 18.43 -13.41
C SER A 15 -5.49 18.19 -14.08
N SER A 16 -5.62 18.63 -15.34
CA SER A 16 -6.78 18.30 -16.19
C SER A 16 -6.94 16.80 -16.44
N SER A 17 -5.82 16.06 -16.46
CA SER A 17 -5.74 14.60 -16.56
C SER A 17 -5.58 13.92 -15.20
N LYS A 18 -6.16 14.50 -14.14
CA LYS A 18 -6.03 13.99 -12.76
C LYS A 18 -6.40 12.50 -12.63
N LEU A 19 -5.62 11.81 -11.81
CA LEU A 19 -5.89 10.45 -11.35
C LEU A 19 -7.26 10.37 -10.69
N ARG A 20 -7.89 9.22 -10.83
CA ARG A 20 -9.17 8.89 -10.22
C ARG A 20 -8.98 7.67 -9.34
N PHE A 21 -9.69 7.66 -8.22
CA PHE A 21 -9.87 6.43 -7.47
C PHE A 21 -10.58 5.42 -8.35
N ARG A 22 -10.13 4.17 -8.29
CA ARG A 22 -10.71 3.04 -8.99
C ARG A 22 -10.65 1.81 -8.09
N GLY A 23 -11.57 0.90 -8.34
CA GLY A 23 -11.45 -0.47 -7.87
C GLY A 23 -10.55 -1.31 -8.78
N VAL A 24 -10.41 -2.57 -8.42
CA VAL A 24 -9.94 -3.62 -9.34
C VAL A 24 -11.02 -3.90 -10.40
N ALA A 25 -10.63 -4.52 -11.51
CA ALA A 25 -11.62 -4.99 -12.48
C ALA A 25 -12.55 -6.04 -11.84
N ASP A 26 -13.85 -6.01 -12.15
CA ASP A 26 -14.82 -6.97 -11.59
C ASP A 26 -14.41 -8.43 -11.86
N SER A 27 -13.94 -8.71 -13.08
CA SER A 27 -13.41 -10.04 -13.44
C SER A 27 -12.14 -10.45 -12.68
N LEU A 28 -11.40 -9.50 -12.09
CA LEU A 28 -10.28 -9.80 -11.19
C LEU A 28 -10.79 -10.08 -9.78
N ALA A 29 -11.84 -9.37 -9.34
CA ALA A 29 -12.51 -9.61 -8.06
C ALA A 29 -13.13 -11.02 -7.99
N GLU A 30 -13.61 -11.57 -9.11
CA GLU A 30 -14.04 -12.98 -9.22
C GLU A 30 -12.96 -14.00 -8.84
N HIS A 31 -11.68 -13.63 -8.86
CA HIS A 31 -10.57 -14.44 -8.36
C HIS A 31 -10.32 -14.24 -6.85
N HIS A 32 -11.30 -13.73 -6.10
CA HIS A 32 -11.19 -13.41 -4.66
C HIS A 32 -10.01 -12.48 -4.38
N LEU A 33 -9.95 -11.37 -5.12
CA LEU A 33 -8.95 -10.32 -4.93
C LEU A 33 -9.64 -9.00 -4.66
N GLU A 34 -9.36 -8.42 -3.50
CA GLU A 34 -9.79 -7.08 -3.12
C GLU A 34 -8.60 -6.12 -3.20
N GLY A 35 -8.84 -4.91 -3.70
CA GLY A 35 -7.84 -3.86 -3.79
C GLY A 35 -8.29 -2.60 -3.06
N SER A 36 -7.40 -2.00 -2.28
CA SER A 36 -7.67 -0.74 -1.60
C SER A 36 -7.54 0.44 -2.56
N GLU A 37 -8.62 1.21 -2.75
CA GLU A 37 -8.62 2.39 -3.64
C GLU A 37 -7.57 3.43 -3.23
N CYS A 38 -7.36 3.60 -1.92
CA CYS A 38 -6.39 4.56 -1.39
C CYS A 38 -4.94 4.11 -1.62
N CYS A 39 -4.72 2.81 -1.87
CA CYS A 39 -3.44 2.28 -2.33
C CYS A 39 -3.32 2.32 -3.86
N LEU A 40 -4.35 1.90 -4.59
CA LEU A 40 -4.33 1.77 -6.05
C LEU A 40 -4.01 3.09 -6.75
N ILE A 41 -4.48 4.21 -6.21
CA ILE A 41 -4.17 5.54 -6.75
C ILE A 41 -2.65 5.83 -6.77
N HIS A 42 -1.86 5.23 -5.87
CA HIS A 42 -0.40 5.34 -5.90
C HIS A 42 0.25 4.39 -6.92
N ALA A 43 -0.37 3.25 -7.21
CA ALA A 43 0.06 2.34 -8.28
C ALA A 43 -0.11 2.97 -9.66
N ASP A 44 -1.18 3.77 -9.83
CA ASP A 44 -1.51 4.45 -11.07
C ASP A 44 -0.74 5.76 -11.27
N ASN A 45 -0.06 6.27 -10.24
CA ASN A 45 0.72 7.50 -10.34
C ASN A 45 1.98 7.29 -11.20
N PRO A 46 2.04 7.90 -12.41
CA PRO A 46 3.15 7.67 -13.34
C PRO A 46 4.47 8.28 -12.83
N LEU A 47 4.39 9.30 -11.97
CA LEU A 47 5.55 10.01 -11.45
C LEU A 47 6.21 9.25 -10.28
N SER A 48 5.52 8.30 -9.65
CA SER A 48 6.08 7.51 -8.54
C SER A 48 7.37 6.79 -8.94
N LYS A 49 7.46 6.32 -10.20
CA LYS A 49 8.64 5.57 -10.70
C LYS A 49 9.86 6.46 -10.95
N THR A 50 9.64 7.70 -11.37
CA THR A 50 10.74 8.61 -11.80
C THR A 50 11.09 9.65 -10.75
N ARG A 51 10.11 10.13 -9.99
CA ARG A 51 10.29 11.14 -8.94
C ARG A 51 10.37 10.54 -7.54
N GLY A 52 9.89 9.31 -7.38
CA GLY A 52 9.82 8.65 -6.07
C GLY A 52 8.66 9.13 -5.22
N VAL A 53 8.49 8.45 -4.09
CA VAL A 53 7.50 8.73 -3.05
C VAL A 53 8.26 8.78 -1.73
N TYR A 54 8.21 9.92 -1.04
CA TYR A 54 9.02 10.15 0.16
C TYR A 54 8.13 10.26 1.39
N LEU A 55 8.63 9.82 2.53
CA LEU A 55 7.99 10.07 3.81
C LEU A 55 8.67 11.27 4.46
N ASN A 56 7.88 12.15 5.07
CA ASN A 56 8.43 13.23 5.88
C ASN A 56 8.65 12.73 7.31
N PRO A 57 9.89 12.42 7.74
CA PRO A 57 10.14 11.85 9.07
C PRO A 57 9.88 12.83 10.22
N ARG A 58 9.62 14.11 9.92
CA ARG A 58 9.24 15.11 10.92
C ARG A 58 7.75 15.07 11.24
N VAL A 59 6.93 14.57 10.33
CA VAL A 59 5.50 14.35 10.61
C VAL A 59 5.38 12.99 11.28
N ARG A 60 5.05 13.00 12.56
CA ARG A 60 4.87 11.79 13.37
C ARG A 60 3.51 11.89 14.02
N VAL A 61 2.72 10.82 13.97
CA VAL A 61 1.35 10.79 14.50
C VAL A 61 1.24 9.67 15.51
N GLY A 62 0.70 9.97 16.69
CA GLY A 62 0.37 8.99 17.72
C GLY A 62 -1.15 8.86 17.87
N TYR A 63 -1.66 7.63 17.90
CA TYR A 63 -3.11 7.35 18.02
C TYR A 63 -3.66 7.52 19.44
N ASN A 64 -2.76 7.69 20.41
CA ASN A 64 -3.07 8.00 21.79
C ASN A 64 -1.91 8.80 22.39
N MET A 65 -2.11 9.34 23.59
CA MET A 65 -1.12 10.20 24.24
C MET A 65 0.22 9.49 24.47
N ALA A 66 0.20 8.22 24.90
CA ALA A 66 1.43 7.47 25.14
C ALA A 66 2.25 7.28 23.86
N ALA A 67 1.60 6.90 22.75
CA ALA A 67 2.25 6.77 21.46
C ALA A 67 2.76 8.12 20.92
N TYR A 68 2.00 9.20 21.14
CA TYR A 68 2.40 10.55 20.74
C TYR A 68 3.67 10.99 21.48
N GLN A 69 3.72 10.79 22.79
CA GLN A 69 4.89 11.11 23.61
C GLN A 69 6.11 10.27 23.23
N ALA A 70 5.93 8.98 22.94
CA ALA A 70 7.02 8.09 22.53
C ALA A 70 7.69 8.56 21.22
N VAL A 71 6.93 9.14 20.30
CA VAL A 71 7.47 9.66 19.03
C VAL A 71 7.79 11.17 19.08
N HIS A 72 7.54 11.84 20.20
CA HIS A 72 7.88 13.25 20.47
C HIS A 72 8.59 13.44 21.84
N PRO A 73 9.74 12.79 22.06
CA PRO A 73 10.55 13.06 23.25
C PRO A 73 11.03 14.51 23.28
N GLU A 74 11.04 15.13 24.46
CA GLU A 74 11.41 16.55 24.63
C GLU A 74 12.92 16.81 24.49
N GLN A 75 13.75 15.82 24.83
CA GLN A 75 15.19 16.03 25.06
C GLN A 75 16.07 15.06 24.25
N GLU A 76 15.52 13.95 23.78
CA GLU A 76 16.28 12.90 23.07
C GLU A 76 15.79 12.70 21.63
N ALA A 77 16.60 12.03 20.81
CA ALA A 77 16.13 11.57 19.51
C ALA A 77 15.14 10.41 19.70
N TRP A 78 13.98 10.47 19.03
CA TRP A 78 12.95 9.43 19.12
C TRP A 78 13.36 8.05 18.56
N VAL A 79 14.47 8.01 17.80
CA VAL A 79 15.09 6.77 17.29
C VAL A 79 16.60 6.91 17.48
N SER A 80 17.25 5.86 17.98
CA SER A 80 18.70 5.84 18.12
C SER A 80 19.39 5.67 16.75
N VAL A 81 20.66 6.09 16.63
CA VAL A 81 21.46 5.88 15.41
C VAL A 81 21.57 4.39 15.07
N TRP A 82 21.64 3.52 16.09
CA TRP A 82 21.69 2.08 15.90
C TRP A 82 20.38 1.52 15.37
N ASP A 83 19.24 2.02 15.84
CA ASP A 83 17.91 1.62 15.33
C ASP A 83 17.72 2.07 13.88
N ILE A 84 18.22 3.26 13.52
CA ILE A 84 18.23 3.72 12.12
C ILE A 84 19.06 2.75 11.27
N PHE A 85 20.31 2.47 11.67
CA PHE A 85 21.20 1.62 10.91
C PHE A 85 20.66 0.20 10.77
N SER A 86 20.32 -0.45 11.88
CA SER A 86 19.77 -1.80 11.88
C SER A 86 18.43 -1.86 11.14
N GLY A 87 17.56 -0.86 11.30
CA GLY A 87 16.29 -0.75 10.59
C GLY A 87 16.45 -0.66 9.07
N LEU A 88 17.44 0.09 8.57
CA LEU A 88 17.74 0.16 7.13
C LEU A 88 18.15 -1.20 6.58
N TRP A 89 19.01 -1.93 7.28
CA TRP A 89 19.47 -3.25 6.86
C TRP A 89 18.39 -4.32 6.99
N ILE A 90 17.66 -4.34 8.11
CA ILE A 90 16.53 -5.27 8.32
C ILE A 90 15.47 -5.04 7.23
N ASN A 91 15.13 -3.79 6.91
CA ASN A 91 14.18 -3.51 5.83
C ASN A 91 14.69 -3.97 4.47
N ARG A 92 15.99 -3.82 4.18
CA ARG A 92 16.60 -4.31 2.94
C ARG A 92 16.53 -5.83 2.85
N LEU A 93 16.85 -6.53 3.94
CA LEU A 93 16.75 -8.00 4.02
C LEU A 93 15.30 -8.46 3.87
N LYS A 94 14.37 -7.88 4.64
CA LYS A 94 12.94 -8.22 4.57
C LYS A 94 12.34 -8.03 3.18
N ARG A 95 12.75 -7.00 2.44
CA ARG A 95 12.30 -6.81 1.04
C ARG A 95 12.64 -7.99 0.13
N TRP A 96 13.71 -8.73 0.44
CA TRP A 96 14.19 -9.84 -0.38
C TRP A 96 13.75 -11.20 0.16
N THR A 97 13.62 -11.32 1.48
CA THR A 97 13.35 -12.62 2.15
C THR A 97 11.89 -12.84 2.48
N VAL A 98 11.08 -11.77 2.60
CA VAL A 98 9.66 -11.92 2.94
C VAL A 98 8.86 -12.21 1.66
N VAL A 99 8.71 -13.51 1.39
CA VAL A 99 7.65 -14.04 0.53
C VAL A 99 6.61 -14.66 1.44
N THR A 100 5.47 -14.01 1.61
CA THR A 100 4.35 -14.59 2.35
C THR A 100 3.54 -15.50 1.43
N PHE A 101 2.93 -16.53 2.01
CA PHE A 101 2.00 -17.40 1.29
C PHE A 101 0.88 -16.60 0.63
N GLU A 102 0.32 -15.61 1.34
CA GLU A 102 -0.69 -14.68 0.79
C GLU A 102 -0.21 -13.96 -0.47
N ARG A 103 1.00 -13.40 -0.45
CA ARG A 103 1.54 -12.69 -1.61
C ARG A 103 1.74 -13.63 -2.80
N TRP A 104 2.10 -14.89 -2.55
CA TRP A 104 2.20 -15.90 -3.60
C TRP A 104 0.82 -16.25 -4.18
N VAL A 105 -0.21 -16.41 -3.34
CA VAL A 105 -1.60 -16.67 -3.78
C VAL A 105 -2.11 -15.50 -4.62
N VAL A 106 -1.95 -14.27 -4.16
CA VAL A 106 -2.35 -13.05 -4.89
C VAL A 106 -1.67 -12.99 -6.26
N ARG A 107 -0.34 -13.13 -6.31
CA ARG A 107 0.43 -13.16 -7.57
C ARG A 107 -0.04 -14.23 -8.53
N ARG A 108 -0.29 -15.44 -8.03
CA ARG A 108 -0.74 -16.57 -8.85
C ARG A 108 -2.11 -16.29 -9.47
N ARG A 109 -3.02 -15.67 -8.71
CA ARG A 109 -4.37 -15.33 -9.18
C ARG A 109 -4.36 -14.19 -10.20
N ILE A 110 -3.58 -13.13 -9.96
CA ILE A 110 -3.37 -12.07 -10.96
C ILE A 110 -2.81 -12.67 -12.25
N ALA A 111 -1.74 -13.47 -12.16
CA ALA A 111 -1.12 -14.09 -13.33
C ALA A 111 -2.06 -15.07 -14.07
N LYS A 112 -3.01 -15.69 -13.38
CA LYS A 112 -4.06 -16.49 -14.00
C LYS A 112 -5.05 -15.59 -14.74
N TRP A 113 -5.57 -14.55 -14.09
CA TRP A 113 -6.51 -13.60 -14.66
C TRP A 113 -5.95 -12.84 -15.88
N GLU A 114 -4.68 -12.44 -15.86
CA GLU A 114 -4.00 -11.77 -16.98
C GLU A 114 -3.91 -12.67 -18.22
N LYS A 115 -3.82 -14.00 -18.04
CA LYS A 115 -3.80 -14.97 -19.15
C LYS A 115 -5.18 -15.24 -19.76
N GLU A 116 -6.25 -14.98 -19.01
CA GLU A 116 -7.63 -15.24 -19.44
C GLU A 116 -8.18 -14.21 -20.44
N GLY A 117 -7.52 -13.05 -20.62
CA GLY A 117 -8.00 -12.01 -21.52
C GLY A 117 -6.88 -11.18 -22.13
N LEU A 118 -7.03 -10.85 -23.42
CA LEU A 118 -6.09 -10.00 -24.14
C LEU A 118 -6.05 -8.59 -23.52
N GLY A 119 -4.84 -8.12 -23.18
CA GLY A 119 -4.62 -6.78 -22.64
C GLY A 119 -4.93 -6.61 -21.15
N ARG A 120 -5.31 -7.68 -20.44
CA ARG A 120 -5.51 -7.63 -18.98
C ARG A 120 -4.18 -7.45 -18.26
N ARG A 121 -4.08 -6.42 -17.43
CA ARG A 121 -2.92 -6.17 -16.57
C ARG A 121 -3.32 -5.36 -15.35
N GLU A 122 -2.88 -5.78 -14.16
CA GLU A 122 -3.09 -5.02 -12.92
C GLU A 122 -1.74 -4.53 -12.36
N PRO A 123 -1.41 -3.22 -12.47
CA PRO A 123 -0.16 -2.68 -11.95
C PRO A 123 -0.09 -2.63 -10.41
N GLY A 124 -1.24 -2.71 -9.73
CA GLY A 124 -1.39 -2.55 -8.29
C GLY A 124 -1.29 -3.81 -7.45
N GLU A 125 -0.52 -4.84 -7.84
CA GLU A 125 -0.37 -6.11 -7.09
C GLU A 125 -0.16 -5.91 -5.57
N PHE A 126 0.66 -4.92 -5.19
CA PHE A 126 0.98 -4.64 -3.79
C PHE A 126 -0.16 -4.02 -2.98
N CYS A 127 -1.23 -3.60 -3.65
CA CYS A 127 -2.46 -3.10 -3.06
C CYS A 127 -3.55 -4.18 -2.94
N LEU A 128 -3.28 -5.39 -3.44
CA LEU A 128 -4.25 -6.48 -3.49
C LEU A 128 -4.07 -7.42 -2.31
N ILE A 129 -5.19 -7.85 -1.75
CA ILE A 129 -5.29 -8.87 -0.71
C ILE A 129 -6.17 -10.02 -1.18
N ASN A 130 -5.93 -11.20 -0.61
CA ASN A 130 -6.72 -12.41 -0.84
C ASN A 130 -7.97 -12.40 0.04
N GLU A 131 -8.87 -11.47 -0.24
CA GLU A 131 -10.18 -11.35 0.41
C GLU A 131 -11.24 -11.00 -0.64
N MET A 132 -12.49 -11.28 -0.31
CA MET A 132 -13.65 -10.80 -1.05
C MET A 132 -14.77 -10.39 -0.10
N GLN A 133 -15.32 -9.20 -0.29
CA GLN A 133 -16.52 -8.77 0.39
C GLN A 133 -17.77 -9.21 -0.39
N VAL A 134 -18.67 -9.91 0.29
CA VAL A 134 -19.94 -10.37 -0.28
C VAL A 134 -21.09 -9.81 0.54
N LEU A 135 -22.11 -9.28 -0.14
CA LEU A 135 -23.34 -8.84 0.51
C LEU A 135 -24.20 -10.06 0.85
N VAL A 136 -24.34 -10.37 2.13
CA VAL A 136 -25.25 -11.41 2.64
C VAL A 136 -26.48 -10.76 3.28
N ALA A 137 -27.53 -11.54 3.55
CA ALA A 137 -28.79 -11.03 4.10
C ALA A 137 -28.66 -10.24 5.44
N ARG A 138 -27.52 -10.34 6.13
CA ARG A 138 -27.22 -9.67 7.39
C ARG A 138 -26.16 -8.55 7.27
N GLY A 139 -25.75 -8.18 6.05
CA GLY A 139 -24.76 -7.14 5.78
C GLY A 139 -23.54 -7.65 5.01
N TRP A 140 -22.40 -7.01 5.21
CA TRP A 140 -21.14 -7.38 4.55
C TRP A 140 -20.48 -8.56 5.26
N ALA A 141 -19.99 -9.54 4.49
CA ALA A 141 -19.19 -10.65 4.98
C ALA A 141 -17.88 -10.75 4.19
N HIS A 142 -16.79 -11.06 4.90
CA HIS A 142 -15.49 -11.35 4.30
C HIS A 142 -15.38 -12.87 4.04
N VAL A 143 -14.86 -13.24 2.87
CA VAL A 143 -14.71 -14.64 2.43
C VAL A 143 -13.36 -14.87 1.74
#